data_AF-A0A6P1E781-F1
#
_entry.id   AF-A0A6P1E781-F1
#
_cell.length_a   1.000
_cell.length_b   1.000
_cell.length_c   1.000
_cell.angle_alpha   90.00
_cell.angle_beta   90.00
_cell.angle_gamma   90.00
#
_symmetry.space_group_name_H-M   'P 1'
#
loop_
_entity.id
_entity.type
_entity.pdbx_description
1 polymer ?
#
loop_
_entity_poly.entity_id
_entity_poly.type
_entity_poly.pdbx_seq_one_letter_code
_entity_poly.pdbx_strand_id
1 'polypeptide(L)'
;MSGLTSSIAILVLLLLFCIAYIVNPIKAPSNHIGYRTKLSRSSNGNWQLSQKLFYCLSISCQSILVIANAFIDISVSTNSFILLGYMFIIFVMIQSILYNRSKTR
;
A
#
# COMPACT_ATOMS: atom_id res chain seq x y z
N MET A 1 17.52 -13.54 9.83
CA MET A 1 16.09 -13.71 9.48
C MET A 1 16.03 -14.30 8.08
N SER A 2 15.24 -15.35 7.85
CA SER A 2 15.00 -15.86 6.49
C SER A 2 14.10 -14.92 5.70
N GLY A 3 14.08 -15.08 4.37
CA GLY A 3 13.18 -14.34 3.50
C GLY A 3 11.73 -14.52 3.91
N LEU A 4 11.34 -15.78 4.15
CA LEU A 4 10.02 -16.13 4.62
C LEU A 4 9.62 -15.44 5.93
N THR A 5 10.47 -15.47 6.97
CA THR A 5 10.16 -14.80 8.25
C THR A 5 9.99 -13.30 8.08
N SER A 6 10.83 -12.66 7.26
CA SER A 6 10.70 -11.22 6.97
C SER A 6 9.39 -10.90 6.24
N SER A 7 9.01 -11.72 5.26
CA SER A 7 7.79 -11.53 4.48
C SER A 7 6.52 -11.72 5.33
N ILE A 8 6.51 -12.71 6.22
CA ILE A 8 5.40 -12.93 7.17
C ILE A 8 5.30 -11.75 8.14
N ALA A 9 6.41 -11.29 8.71
CA ALA A 9 6.40 -10.16 9.63
C ALA A 9 5.81 -8.89 8.98
N ILE A 10 6.20 -8.60 7.74
CA ILE A 10 5.66 -7.47 6.96
C ILE A 10 4.17 -7.66 6.67
N LEU A 11 3.72 -8.88 6.34
CA LEU A 11 2.30 -9.16 6.12
C LEU A 11 1.48 -8.91 7.39
N VAL A 12 1.95 -9.39 8.55
CA VAL A 12 1.29 -9.17 9.84
C VAL A 12 1.22 -7.67 10.15
N LEU A 13 2.29 -6.91 9.94
CA LEU A 13 2.28 -5.45 10.11
C LEU A 13 1.26 -4.77 9.20
N LEU A 14 1.18 -5.15 7.92
CA LEU A 14 0.19 -4.60 6.98
C LEU A 14 -1.25 -4.89 7.43
N LEU A 15 -1.53 -6.09 7.94
CA LEU A 15 -2.83 -6.45 8.49
C LEU A 15 -3.17 -5.62 9.72
N LEU A 16 -2.23 -5.44 10.65
CA LEU A 16 -2.42 -4.61 11.84
C LEU A 16 -2.70 -3.15 11.47
N PHE A 17 -1.96 -2.58 10.50
CA PHE A 17 -2.22 -1.22 10.02
C PHE A 17 -3.56 -1.10 9.29
N CYS A 18 -3.96 -2.12 8.53
CA CYS A 18 -5.26 -2.17 7.87
C CYS A 18 -6.40 -2.21 8.90
N ILE A 19 -6.30 -3.04 9.94
CA ILE A 19 -7.27 -3.11 11.04
C ILE A 19 -7.33 -1.77 11.77
N ALA A 20 -6.18 -1.17 12.10
CA ALA A 20 -6.13 0.15 12.73
C ALA A 20 -6.80 1.24 11.87
N TYR A 21 -6.66 1.16 10.54
CA TYR A 21 -7.35 2.03 9.60
C TYR A 21 -8.87 1.78 9.57
N ILE A 22 -9.33 0.53 9.62
CA ILE A 22 -10.77 0.20 9.65
C ILE A 22 -11.41 0.69 10.95
N VAL A 23 -10.74 0.52 12.09
CA VAL A 23 -11.23 0.95 13.42
C VAL A 23 -11.30 2.48 13.52
N ASN A 24 -10.33 3.20 12.93
CA ASN A 24 -10.34 4.66 12.90
C ASN A 24 -9.96 5.20 11.51
N PRO A 25 -10.95 5.30 10.60
CA PRO A 25 -10.72 5.73 9.21
C PRO A 25 -10.49 7.25 9.09
N ILE A 26 -10.62 8.01 10.19
CA ILE A 26 -10.61 9.48 10.23
C ILE A 26 -9.21 10.02 10.58
N LYS A 27 -8.15 9.44 10.01
CA LYS A 27 -6.86 10.14 9.99
C LYS A 27 -6.91 11.13 8.84
N ALA A 28 -7.27 12.37 9.13
CA ALA A 28 -7.22 13.47 8.18
C ALA A 28 -5.86 13.48 7.47
N PRO A 29 -5.81 13.77 6.14
CA PRO A 29 -4.55 13.90 5.44
C PRO A 29 -3.67 14.92 6.18
N SER A 30 -2.40 14.57 6.41
CA SER A 30 -1.47 15.45 7.13
C SER A 30 -1.43 16.83 6.47
N ASN A 31 -1.70 17.88 7.24
CA ASN A 31 -1.60 19.27 6.79
C ASN A 31 -0.16 19.68 6.47
N HIS A 32 0.85 18.87 6.83
CA HIS A 32 2.27 19.17 6.58
C HIS A 32 2.72 18.81 5.16
N ILE A 33 1.94 18.04 4.40
CA ILE A 33 2.24 17.75 2.99
C ILE A 33 1.47 18.78 2.14
N GLY A 34 2.09 19.95 1.98
CA GLY A 34 1.53 21.18 1.41
C GLY A 34 1.25 21.20 -0.09
N TYR A 35 0.75 20.11 -0.69
CA TYR A 35 0.27 20.11 -2.07
C TYR A 35 -1.20 19.69 -2.15
N ARG A 36 -2.10 20.65 -1.91
CA ARG A 36 -3.54 20.48 -2.14
C ARG A 36 -3.92 20.82 -3.58
N THR A 37 -3.55 19.96 -4.54
CA THR A 37 -4.20 19.99 -5.86
C THR A 37 -5.49 19.16 -5.81
N LYS A 38 -6.56 19.55 -6.54
CA LYS A 38 -7.83 18.78 -6.64
C LYS A 38 -7.63 17.32 -7.10
N LEU A 39 -6.48 17.05 -7.72
CA LEU A 39 -6.05 15.76 -8.26
C LEU A 39 -5.32 14.86 -7.24
N SER A 40 -4.88 15.41 -6.12
CA SER A 40 -4.06 14.69 -5.15
C SER A 40 -4.91 14.02 -4.07
N ARG A 41 -4.22 13.25 -3.23
CA ARG A 41 -4.67 12.69 -1.94
C ARG A 41 -5.10 13.74 -0.90
N SER A 42 -5.36 14.98 -1.33
CA SER A 42 -5.66 16.16 -0.53
C SER A 42 -7.12 16.24 -0.07
N SER A 43 -8.06 15.62 -0.80
CA SER A 43 -9.45 15.53 -0.36
C SER A 43 -9.65 14.30 0.53
N ASN A 44 -10.48 14.40 1.56
CA ASN A 44 -10.79 13.28 2.45
C ASN A 44 -11.27 12.04 1.67
N GLY A 45 -12.09 12.24 0.63
CA GLY A 45 -12.59 11.15 -0.20
C GLY A 45 -11.51 10.49 -1.09
N ASN A 46 -10.54 11.24 -1.60
CA ASN A 46 -9.42 10.66 -2.36
C ASN A 46 -8.38 10.03 -1.44
N TRP A 47 -8.19 10.58 -0.24
CA TRP A 47 -7.34 10.02 0.79
C TRP A 47 -7.85 8.64 1.26
N GLN A 48 -9.12 8.55 1.64
CA GLN A 48 -9.74 7.28 2.07
C GLN A 48 -9.72 6.24 0.94
N LEU A 49 -10.01 6.65 -0.30
CA LEU A 49 -9.92 5.74 -1.45
C LEU A 49 -8.48 5.24 -1.65
N SER A 50 -7.49 6.13 -1.54
CA SER A 50 -6.08 5.76 -1.67
C SER A 50 -5.62 4.81 -0.58
N GLN A 51 -6.03 5.03 0.67
CA GLN A 51 -5.74 4.13 1.79
C GLN A 51 -6.35 2.76 1.57
N LYS A 52 -7.64 2.71 1.18
CA LYS A 52 -8.33 1.45 0.87
C LYS A 52 -7.63 0.67 -0.26
N LEU A 53 -7.29 1.35 -1.35
CA LEU A 53 -6.56 0.75 -2.48
C LEU A 53 -5.16 0.30 -2.07
N PHE A 54 -4.44 1.11 -1.28
CA PHE A 54 -3.11 0.79 -0.81
C PHE A 54 -3.10 -0.48 0.03
N TYR A 55 -3.97 -0.59 1.03
CA TYR A 55 -4.03 -1.80 1.87
C TYR A 55 -4.45 -3.03 1.06
N CYS A 56 -5.46 -2.90 0.21
CA CYS A 56 -5.92 -4.02 -0.62
C CYS A 56 -4.78 -4.52 -1.53
N LEU A 57 -4.14 -3.64 -2.30
CA LEU A 57 -3.08 -4.03 -3.22
C LEU A 57 -1.83 -4.52 -2.48
N SER A 58 -1.41 -3.84 -1.41
CA SER A 58 -0.19 -4.21 -0.66
C SER A 58 -0.35 -5.56 0.03
N ILE A 59 -1.52 -5.84 0.63
CA ILE A 59 -1.79 -7.15 1.25
C ILE A 59 -1.80 -8.24 0.18
N SER A 60 -2.42 -8.02 -0.97
CA SER A 60 -2.41 -9.00 -2.07
C SER A 60 -1.00 -9.29 -2.58
N CYS A 61 -0.21 -8.26 -2.90
CA CYS A 61 1.19 -8.42 -3.31
C CYS A 61 2.02 -9.14 -2.26
N GLN A 62 1.86 -8.76 -0.98
CA GLN A 62 2.64 -9.38 0.10
C GLN A 62 2.22 -10.83 0.35
N SER A 63 0.95 -11.16 0.20
CA SER A 63 0.46 -12.54 0.30
C SER A 63 1.08 -13.42 -0.78
N ILE A 64 1.16 -12.92 -2.02
CA ILE A 64 1.84 -13.61 -3.12
C ILE A 64 3.33 -13.82 -2.78
N LEU A 65 4.00 -12.80 -2.25
CA LEU A 65 5.42 -12.90 -1.88
C LEU A 65 5.66 -13.91 -0.75
N VAL A 66 4.77 -13.99 0.23
CA VAL A 66 4.82 -15.00 1.30
C VAL A 66 4.65 -16.40 0.73
N ILE A 67 3.66 -16.59 -0.15
CA ILE A 67 3.43 -17.89 -0.81
C ILE A 67 4.67 -18.28 -1.63
N ALA A 68 5.24 -17.36 -2.41
CA ALA A 68 6.46 -17.61 -3.17
C ALA A 68 7.64 -18.00 -2.26
N ASN A 69 7.82 -17.29 -1.14
CA ASN A 69 8.85 -17.58 -0.14
C ASN A 69 8.65 -18.95 0.55
N ALA A 70 7.41 -19.46 0.60
CA ALA A 70 7.13 -20.78 1.17
C ALA A 70 7.58 -21.93 0.25
N PHE A 71 7.62 -21.70 -1.07
CA PHE A 71 8.13 -22.67 -2.04
C PHE A 71 9.62 -22.53 -2.30
N ILE A 72 10.13 -21.30 -2.33
CA ILE A 72 11.52 -20.96 -2.63
C ILE A 72 11.95 -19.90 -1.61
N ASP A 73 12.91 -20.20 -0.73
CA ASP A 73 13.40 -19.20 0.24
C ASP A 73 14.21 -18.13 -0.51
N ILE A 74 13.52 -17.05 -0.88
CA ILE A 74 14.10 -15.90 -1.57
C ILE A 74 14.89 -15.10 -0.55
N SER A 75 16.09 -14.65 -0.92
CA SER A 75 16.90 -13.85 0.00
C SER A 75 16.19 -12.56 0.45
N VAL A 76 16.44 -12.12 1.67
CA VAL A 76 15.86 -10.88 2.24
C VAL A 76 16.14 -9.66 1.35
N SER A 77 17.35 -9.59 0.75
CA SER A 77 17.70 -8.52 -0.18
C SER A 77 16.79 -8.51 -1.42
N THR A 78 16.54 -9.68 -2.00
CA THR A 78 15.67 -9.82 -3.17
C THR A 78 14.22 -9.50 -2.83
N ASN A 79 13.72 -9.95 -1.67
CA ASN A 79 12.38 -9.57 -1.18
C ASN A 79 12.24 -8.04 -1.05
N SER A 80 13.29 -7.36 -0.58
CA SER A 80 13.30 -5.89 -0.45
C SER A 80 13.20 -5.19 -1.81
N PHE A 81 13.91 -5.68 -2.83
CA PHE A 81 13.78 -5.15 -4.20
C PHE A 81 12.38 -5.38 -4.79
N ILE A 82 11.82 -6.57 -4.59
CA ILE A 82 10.46 -6.91 -5.05
C ILE A 82 9.43 -5.98 -4.37
N LEU A 83 9.56 -5.77 -3.07
CA LEU A 83 8.71 -4.85 -2.30
C LEU A 83 8.78 -3.43 -2.84
N LEU A 84 9.97 -2.90 -3.11
CA LEU A 84 10.14 -1.57 -3.70
C LEU A 84 9.44 -1.47 -5.07
N GLY A 85 9.59 -2.49 -5.91
CA GLY A 85 8.89 -2.58 -7.19
C GLY A 85 7.37 -2.55 -7.03
N TYR A 86 6.82 -3.36 -6.12
CA TYR A 86 5.39 -3.34 -5.82
C TYR A 86 4.91 -2.00 -5.27
N MET A 87 5.66 -1.36 -4.36
CA MET A 87 5.29 -0.05 -3.84
C MET A 87 5.20 1.01 -4.96
N PHE A 88 6.14 0.98 -5.91
CA PHE A 88 6.12 1.89 -7.05
C PHE A 88 4.90 1.63 -7.96
N ILE A 89 4.62 0.36 -8.28
CA ILE A 89 3.45 -0.02 -9.10
C ILE A 89 2.15 0.43 -8.41
N ILE A 90 2.00 0.13 -7.13
CA ILE A 90 0.81 0.51 -6.33
C ILE A 90 0.65 2.04 -6.32
N PHE A 91 1.75 2.78 -6.15
CA PHE A 91 1.73 4.24 -6.18
C PHE A 91 1.21 4.77 -7.53
N VAL A 92 1.76 4.30 -8.64
CA VAL A 92 1.35 4.70 -10.00
C VAL A 92 -0.10 4.32 -10.27
N MET A 93 -0.52 3.12 -9.89
CA MET A 93 -1.91 2.65 -10.06
C MET A 93 -2.90 3.54 -9.30
N ILE A 94 -2.63 3.83 -8.02
CA ILE A 94 -3.50 4.71 -7.22
C ILE A 94 -3.56 6.10 -7.86
N GLN A 95 -2.43 6.65 -8.29
CA GLN A 95 -2.40 7.96 -8.93
C GLN A 95 -3.20 7.99 -10.25
N SER A 96 -3.09 6.95 -11.07
CA SER A 96 -3.86 6.81 -12.31
C SER A 96 -5.36 6.73 -12.05
N ILE A 97 -5.78 5.98 -11.03
CA ILE A 97 -7.21 5.85 -10.64
C ILE A 97 -7.75 7.20 -10.17
N LEU A 98 -7.00 7.92 -9.32
CA LEU A 98 -7.40 9.25 -8.85
C LEU A 98 -7.50 10.26 -10.00
N TYR A 99 -6.56 10.22 -10.94
CA TYR A 99 -6.57 11.07 -12.12
C TYR A 99 -7.83 10.82 -12.99
N ASN A 100 -8.13 9.57 -13.31
CA ASN A 100 -9.32 9.24 -14.12
C ASN A 100 -10.63 9.63 -13.42
N ARG A 101 -10.71 9.49 -12.10
CA ARG A 101 -11.87 9.91 -11.30
C ARG A 101 -12.09 11.43 -11.32
N SER A 102 -11.02 12.21 -11.43
CA SER A 102 -11.12 13.67 -11.51
C SER A 102 -11.64 14.16 -12.86
N LYS A 103 -11.39 13.41 -13.94
CA LYS A 103 -11.80 13.76 -15.31
C LYS A 103 -13.28 13.43 -15.57
N THR A 104 -13.85 12.53 -14.77
CA THR A 104 -15.24 12.06 -14.87
C THR A 104 -16.22 12.81 -13.96
N ARG A 105 -15.74 13.78 -13.17
CA ARG A 105 -16.55 14.70 -12.36
C ARG A 105 -16.46 16.11 -12.92
#